data_AF-A0AAW1XKJ7-F1
#
_entry.id   AF-A0AAW1XKJ7-F1
#
_cell.length_a   1.000
_cell.length_b   1.000
_cell.length_c   1.000
_cell.angle_alpha   90.00
_cell.angle_beta   90.00
_cell.angle_gamma   90.00
#
_symmetry.space_group_name_H-M   'P 1'
#
loop_
_entity.id
_entity.type
_entity.pdbx_description
1 polymer ?
#
loop_
_entity_poly.entity_id
_entity_poly.type
_entity_poly.pdbx_seq_one_letter_code
_entity_poly.pdbx_strand_id
1 'polypeptide(L)'
;MENFRLFFLVIVFVFAKTGEAQSRSFQINCGTNSSVTVSGRKWIGDLAPISNITLSSTGITASTDISSVDDSTYGELYKTARIFDNSLNYTFQGVRGDYFVRLHFSPFSFGDYNVNESSFGVEANGLKLVEKFRVPGEISQKNTYLQSSGSNSTSSKVKEYILAINMDALIIEFIPAKEKFGFIMQSRLFQQSISSLQVQLVKWLEVGEM
;
A
#
# COMPACT_ATOMS: atom_id res chain seq x y z
N MET A 1 -32.47 -5.97 26.06
CA MET A 1 -31.29 -6.06 25.18
C MET A 1 -31.23 -4.95 24.13
N GLU A 2 -32.36 -4.56 23.52
CA GLU A 2 -32.38 -3.48 22.51
C GLU A 2 -31.91 -2.11 23.03
N ASN A 3 -32.31 -1.73 24.24
CA ASN A 3 -31.89 -0.46 24.86
C ASN A 3 -30.38 -0.38 25.12
N PHE A 4 -29.70 -1.52 25.32
CA PHE A 4 -28.24 -1.58 25.51
C PHE A 4 -27.50 -1.43 24.17
N ARG A 5 -28.02 -2.03 23.10
CA ARG A 5 -27.52 -1.85 21.72
C ARG A 5 -27.68 -0.39 21.26
N LEU A 6 -28.83 0.23 21.55
CA LEU A 6 -29.08 1.63 21.22
C LEU A 6 -28.14 2.58 21.98
N PHE A 7 -27.89 2.31 23.26
CA PHE A 7 -26.97 3.09 24.08
C PHE A 7 -25.52 3.00 23.59
N PHE A 8 -25.07 1.80 23.17
CA PHE A 8 -23.76 1.59 22.54
C PHE A 8 -23.62 2.38 21.22
N LEU A 9 -24.65 2.35 20.37
CA LEU A 9 -24.68 3.11 19.12
C LEU A 9 -24.63 4.62 19.37
N VAL A 10 -25.34 5.11 20.39
CA VAL A 10 -25.33 6.54 20.77
C VAL A 10 -23.96 6.95 21.32
N ILE A 11 -23.31 6.12 22.15
CA ILE A 11 -21.95 6.39 22.65
C ILE A 11 -20.96 6.49 21.48
N VAL A 12 -21.01 5.55 20.54
CA VAL A 12 -20.19 5.55 19.32
C VAL A 12 -20.38 6.84 18.50
N PHE A 13 -21.63 7.31 18.36
CA PHE A 13 -21.94 8.55 17.64
C PHE A 13 -21.53 9.82 18.40
N VAL A 14 -21.59 9.84 19.73
CA VAL A 14 -21.23 11.02 20.55
C VAL A 14 -19.72 11.23 20.59
N PHE A 15 -18.92 10.16 20.61
CA PHE A 15 -17.46 10.24 20.44
C PHE A 15 -17.03 10.60 19.00
N ALA A 16 -17.94 10.65 18.04
CA ALA A 16 -17.64 11.01 16.65
C ALA A 16 -17.39 12.52 16.43
N LYS A 17 -17.50 13.35 17.48
CA LYS A 17 -17.24 14.79 17.42
C LYS A 17 -16.02 15.13 18.27
N THR A 18 -14.85 15.08 17.65
CA THR A 18 -13.77 16.10 17.70
C THR A 18 -12.45 15.46 17.29
N GLY A 19 -11.86 15.99 16.21
CA GLY A 19 -10.57 15.54 15.70
C GLY A 19 -10.52 15.58 14.19
N GLU A 20 -10.61 16.76 13.57
CA GLU A 20 -9.94 16.97 12.28
C GLU A 20 -8.44 16.92 12.57
N ALA A 21 -7.90 15.70 12.71
CA ALA A 21 -6.47 15.50 12.57
C ALA A 21 -6.13 16.01 11.16
N GLN A 22 -5.15 16.90 11.05
CA GLN A 22 -4.63 17.33 9.75
C GLN A 22 -4.18 16.08 8.99
N SER A 23 -5.06 15.57 8.13
CA SER A 23 -4.87 14.28 7.46
C SER A 23 -3.72 14.42 6.48
N ARG A 24 -2.50 14.14 6.97
CA ARG A 24 -1.34 14.01 6.12
C ARG A 24 -1.50 12.71 5.36
N SER A 25 -1.51 12.82 4.05
CA SER A 25 -1.54 11.67 3.17
C SER A 25 -0.51 11.86 2.07
N PHE A 26 0.15 10.76 1.72
CA PHE A 26 1.17 10.72 0.70
C PHE A 26 0.75 9.67 -0.33
N GLN A 27 0.88 10.04 -1.60
CA GLN A 27 0.58 9.19 -2.74
C GLN A 27 1.79 9.21 -3.66
N ILE A 28 2.50 8.10 -3.72
CA ILE A 28 3.78 8.01 -4.41
C ILE A 28 3.64 7.07 -5.59
N ASN A 29 3.97 7.59 -6.77
CA ASN A 29 4.10 6.82 -7.99
C ASN A 29 5.57 6.43 -8.18
N CYS A 30 5.87 5.14 -8.09
CA CYS A 30 7.25 4.69 -8.05
C CYS A 30 7.85 4.55 -9.45
N GLY A 31 9.14 4.86 -9.57
CA GLY A 31 9.91 4.70 -10.80
C GLY A 31 9.69 5.81 -11.83
N THR A 32 9.24 7.00 -11.41
CA THR A 32 8.98 8.11 -12.35
C THR A 32 9.19 9.48 -11.70
N ASN A 33 9.46 10.48 -12.53
CA ASN A 33 9.49 11.90 -12.13
C ASN A 33 8.14 12.59 -12.35
N SER A 34 7.21 11.93 -13.06
CA SER A 34 5.93 12.52 -13.44
C SER A 34 4.87 12.31 -12.36
N SER A 35 4.00 13.30 -12.18
CA SER A 35 2.79 13.15 -11.37
C SER A 35 1.62 12.70 -12.25
N VAL A 36 0.73 11.88 -11.69
CA VAL A 36 -0.50 11.43 -12.36
C VAL A 36 -1.69 11.57 -11.41
N THR A 37 -2.85 11.95 -11.95
CA THR A 37 -4.09 12.03 -11.16
C THR A 37 -4.99 10.86 -11.49
N VAL A 38 -5.28 10.03 -10.49
CA VAL A 38 -6.12 8.84 -10.62
C VAL A 38 -7.22 8.91 -9.58
N SER A 39 -8.48 8.81 -10.01
CA SER A 39 -9.67 8.89 -9.15
C SER A 39 -9.68 10.11 -8.23
N GLY A 40 -9.33 11.28 -8.78
CA GLY A 40 -9.28 12.54 -8.05
C GLY A 40 -8.11 12.69 -7.07
N ARG A 41 -7.18 11.72 -7.02
CA ARG A 41 -5.98 11.78 -6.16
C ARG A 41 -4.73 11.98 -7.01
N LYS A 42 -3.90 12.94 -6.61
CA LYS A 42 -2.61 13.21 -7.26
C LYS A 42 -1.54 12.29 -6.67
N TRP A 43 -0.92 11.48 -7.50
CA TRP A 43 0.22 10.64 -7.17
C TRP A 43 1.48 11.31 -7.71
N ILE A 44 2.46 11.54 -6.83
CA ILE A 44 3.69 12.25 -7.17
C ILE A 44 4.77 11.22 -7.46
N GLY A 45 5.49 11.39 -8.57
CA GLY A 45 6.64 10.57 -8.92
C GLY A 45 7.71 10.60 -7.83
N ASP A 46 8.22 9.45 -7.43
CA ASP A 46 9.24 9.31 -6.38
C ASP A 46 10.63 9.84 -6.76
N LEU A 47 10.87 10.14 -8.03
CA LEU A 47 12.06 10.88 -8.49
C LEU A 47 11.88 12.39 -8.40
N ALA A 48 10.64 12.87 -8.24
CA ALA A 48 10.39 14.29 -8.07
C ALA A 48 10.81 14.74 -6.66
N PRO A 49 11.23 16.00 -6.47
CA PRO A 49 11.44 16.53 -5.13
C PRO A 49 10.10 16.56 -4.38
N ILE A 50 9.97 15.74 -3.33
CA ILE A 50 8.79 15.72 -2.46
C ILE A 50 9.19 16.24 -1.09
N SER A 51 8.56 17.32 -0.65
CA SER A 51 8.75 17.83 0.71
C SER A 51 8.39 16.74 1.72
N ASN A 52 9.28 16.45 2.67
CA ASN A 52 9.13 15.45 3.74
C ASN A 52 9.17 13.98 3.30
N ILE A 53 9.59 13.66 2.08
CA ILE A 53 9.85 12.27 1.68
C ILE A 53 11.22 12.17 1.04
N THR A 54 12.01 11.21 1.49
CA THR A 54 13.31 10.91 0.89
C THR A 54 13.41 9.44 0.51
N LEU A 55 14.01 9.18 -0.65
CA LEU A 55 14.34 7.86 -1.15
C LEU A 55 15.84 7.61 -0.94
N SER A 56 16.23 6.50 -0.31
CA SER A 56 17.65 6.23 0.02
C SER A 56 18.53 5.94 -1.19
N SER A 57 17.95 5.39 -2.26
CA SER A 57 18.65 5.06 -3.51
C SER A 57 17.67 5.10 -4.67
N THR A 58 18.14 5.62 -5.82
CA THR A 58 17.34 5.66 -7.04
C THR A 58 17.13 4.31 -7.69
N GLY A 59 17.72 3.21 -7.20
CA GLY A 59 17.51 1.85 -7.74
C GLY A 59 17.47 1.81 -9.28
N ILE A 60 16.53 1.03 -9.82
CA ILE A 60 16.27 0.95 -11.26
C ILE A 60 14.81 1.34 -11.52
N THR A 61 14.58 2.16 -12.55
CA THR A 61 13.24 2.58 -12.97
C THR A 61 12.78 1.73 -14.14
N ALA A 62 11.54 1.26 -14.11
CA ALA A 62 10.92 0.56 -15.24
C ALA A 62 9.58 1.19 -15.61
N SER A 63 9.25 1.10 -16.89
CA SER A 63 7.96 1.51 -17.44
C SER A 63 7.43 0.50 -18.44
N THR A 64 6.11 0.40 -18.58
CA THR A 64 5.43 -0.41 -19.60
C THR A 64 4.33 0.39 -20.29
N ASP A 65 4.02 0.01 -21.53
CA ASP A 65 2.98 0.64 -22.33
C ASP A 65 1.58 0.23 -21.89
N ILE A 66 0.59 1.11 -22.12
CA ILE A 66 -0.82 0.95 -21.71
C ILE A 66 -1.42 -0.41 -22.11
N SER A 67 -1.04 -0.94 -23.27
CA SER A 67 -1.63 -2.19 -23.80
C SER A 67 -1.30 -3.45 -23.00
N SER A 68 -0.31 -3.39 -22.10
CA SER A 68 0.08 -4.52 -21.23
C SER A 68 -0.61 -4.50 -19.86
N VAL A 69 -1.29 -3.40 -19.52
CA VAL A 69 -1.89 -3.16 -18.20
C VAL A 69 -3.42 -3.27 -18.31
N ASP A 70 -4.02 -4.02 -17.39
CA ASP A 70 -5.47 -4.14 -17.26
C ASP A 70 -6.13 -2.75 -17.14
N ASP A 71 -7.22 -2.51 -17.90
CA ASP A 71 -7.99 -1.24 -18.02
C ASP A 71 -8.79 -0.91 -16.74
N SER A 72 -8.19 -1.24 -15.60
CA SER A 72 -8.71 -0.94 -14.29
C SER A 72 -8.48 0.53 -13.95
N THR A 73 -9.23 1.02 -12.96
CA THR A 73 -9.08 2.36 -12.40
C THR A 73 -7.64 2.71 -11.99
N TYR A 74 -6.78 1.71 -11.72
CA TYR A 74 -5.38 1.89 -11.34
C TYR A 74 -4.38 1.62 -12.47
N GLY A 75 -4.84 1.33 -13.70
CA GLY A 75 -3.98 1.01 -14.83
C GLY A 75 -2.92 2.08 -15.10
N GLU A 76 -3.30 3.37 -15.01
CA GLU A 76 -2.38 4.50 -15.10
C GLU A 76 -1.27 4.49 -14.05
N LEU A 77 -1.53 3.95 -12.85
CA LEU A 77 -0.51 3.81 -11.82
C LEU A 77 0.39 2.59 -12.07
N TYR A 78 -0.14 1.54 -12.69
CA TYR A 78 0.62 0.33 -12.99
C TYR A 78 1.54 0.42 -14.21
N LYS A 79 1.83 1.64 -14.68
CA LYS A 79 2.75 1.87 -15.81
C LYS A 79 4.20 1.93 -15.41
N THR A 80 4.49 2.28 -14.16
CA THR A 80 5.86 2.50 -13.69
C THR A 80 6.13 1.71 -12.42
N ALA A 81 7.38 1.28 -12.28
CA ALA A 81 7.85 0.57 -11.11
C ALA A 81 9.27 0.99 -10.76
N ARG A 82 9.58 0.94 -9.47
CA ARG A 82 10.95 0.97 -8.97
C ARG A 82 11.39 -0.45 -8.63
N ILE A 83 12.55 -0.82 -9.13
CA ILE A 83 13.19 -2.12 -8.93
C ILE A 83 14.42 -1.91 -8.05
N PHE A 84 14.68 -2.90 -7.21
CA PHE A 84 15.77 -2.86 -6.26
C PHE A 84 16.42 -4.24 -6.13
N ASP A 85 17.72 -4.25 -6.36
CA ASP A 85 18.64 -5.40 -6.19
C ASP A 85 19.44 -5.30 -4.89
N ASN A 86 19.46 -4.10 -4.28
CA ASN A 86 19.95 -3.81 -2.94
C ASN A 86 18.79 -3.26 -2.09
N SER A 87 18.98 -3.17 -0.78
CA SER A 87 17.95 -2.55 0.06
C SER A 87 17.76 -1.08 -0.29
N LEU A 88 16.51 -0.63 -0.30
CA LEU A 88 16.16 0.78 -0.39
C LEU A 88 15.06 1.11 0.61
N ASN A 89 14.96 2.38 1.01
CA ASN A 89 13.91 2.82 1.90
C ASN A 89 13.29 4.14 1.44
N TYR A 90 12.02 4.29 1.79
CA TYR A 90 11.31 5.56 1.77
C TYR A 90 11.20 6.06 3.20
N THR A 91 11.71 7.25 3.46
CA THR A 91 11.57 7.92 4.74
C THR A 91 10.55 9.04 4.62
N PHE A 92 9.45 8.93 5.35
CA PHE A 92 8.41 9.92 5.48
C PHE A 92 8.63 10.70 6.77
N GLN A 93 8.78 12.02 6.69
CA GLN A 93 9.04 12.92 7.82
C GLN A 93 7.74 13.57 8.31
N GLY A 94 7.66 13.83 9.61
CA GLY A 94 6.52 14.47 10.24
C GLY A 94 5.25 13.61 10.23
N VAL A 95 5.38 12.28 10.29
CA VAL A 95 4.26 11.34 10.33
C VAL A 95 4.20 10.70 11.70
N ARG A 96 3.22 11.11 12.52
CA ARG A 96 3.00 10.58 13.86
C ARG A 96 1.53 10.26 14.08
N GLY A 97 1.24 9.13 14.73
CA GLY A 97 -0.10 8.59 14.95
C GLY A 97 -0.36 7.32 14.13
N ASP A 98 -1.64 6.97 14.00
CA ASP A 98 -2.06 5.74 13.32
C ASP A 98 -2.27 5.97 11.82
N TYR A 99 -1.58 5.18 11.00
CA TYR A 99 -1.62 5.31 9.56
C TYR A 99 -1.88 3.97 8.87
N PHE A 100 -2.60 4.05 7.76
CA PHE A 100 -2.63 2.99 6.78
C PHE A 100 -1.47 3.13 5.81
N VAL A 101 -0.72 2.04 5.67
CA VAL A 101 0.27 1.86 4.60
C VAL A 101 -0.32 0.90 3.58
N ARG A 102 -0.47 1.36 2.34
CA ARG A 102 -0.93 0.54 1.21
C ARG A 102 0.15 0.47 0.14
N LEU A 103 0.59 -0.75 -0.15
CA LEU A 103 1.61 -1.05 -1.13
C LEU A 103 0.99 -1.80 -2.30
N HIS A 104 1.28 -1.35 -3.51
CA HIS A 104 0.69 -1.87 -4.72
C HIS A 104 1.74 -2.56 -5.60
N PHE A 105 1.38 -3.75 -6.08
CA PHE A 105 2.22 -4.60 -6.91
C PHE A 105 1.41 -5.16 -8.08
N SER A 106 1.84 -4.93 -9.31
CA SER A 106 1.34 -5.62 -10.50
C SER A 106 2.55 -6.15 -11.26
N PRO A 107 2.69 -7.48 -11.41
CA PRO A 107 3.83 -8.04 -12.12
C PRO A 107 3.63 -7.84 -13.63
N PHE A 108 4.58 -7.17 -14.26
CA PHE A 108 4.76 -7.12 -15.71
C PHE A 108 6.26 -7.27 -16.03
N SER A 109 6.59 -7.80 -17.19
CA SER A 109 7.99 -7.95 -17.60
C SER A 109 8.61 -6.58 -17.93
N PHE A 110 9.81 -6.31 -17.42
CA PHE A 110 10.53 -5.08 -17.72
C PHE A 110 11.99 -5.38 -18.09
N GLY A 111 12.36 -5.09 -19.34
CA GLY A 111 13.70 -5.43 -19.86
C GLY A 111 14.04 -6.90 -19.59
N ASP A 112 15.20 -7.12 -18.97
CA ASP A 112 15.71 -8.46 -18.64
C ASP A 112 15.21 -9.02 -17.29
N TYR A 113 14.41 -8.26 -16.55
CA TYR A 113 13.93 -8.70 -15.25
C TYR A 113 12.60 -9.43 -15.35
N ASN A 114 12.64 -10.71 -15.01
CA ASN A 114 11.47 -11.55 -14.88
C ASN A 114 10.84 -11.38 -13.48
N VAL A 115 9.75 -10.63 -13.36
CA VAL A 115 9.01 -10.43 -12.09
C VAL A 115 8.63 -11.72 -11.35
N ASN A 116 8.55 -12.86 -12.05
CA ASN A 116 8.31 -14.17 -11.42
C ASN A 116 9.46 -14.64 -10.53
N GLU A 117 10.65 -14.09 -10.75
CA GLU A 117 11.86 -14.35 -9.98
C GLU A 117 12.04 -13.37 -8.83
N SER A 118 11.18 -12.35 -8.69
CA SER A 118 11.24 -11.44 -7.56
C SER A 118 10.97 -12.14 -6.23
N SER A 119 11.71 -11.73 -5.20
CA SER A 119 11.52 -12.16 -3.82
C SER A 119 12.15 -11.14 -2.88
N PHE A 120 11.34 -10.57 -1.99
CA PHE A 120 11.80 -9.51 -1.10
C PHE A 120 11.00 -9.44 0.20
N GLY A 121 11.53 -8.75 1.20
CA GLY A 121 10.83 -8.38 2.43
C GLY A 121 10.48 -6.90 2.42
N VAL A 122 9.53 -6.53 3.29
CA VAL A 122 9.21 -5.14 3.60
C VAL A 122 9.18 -4.97 5.11
N GLU A 123 9.83 -3.92 5.58
CA GLU A 123 9.85 -3.54 6.99
C GLU A 123 9.38 -2.09 7.15
N ALA A 124 8.81 -1.77 8.30
CA ALA A 124 8.47 -0.41 8.69
C ALA A 124 9.06 -0.11 10.08
N ASN A 125 10.01 0.81 10.16
CA ASN A 125 10.76 1.11 11.39
C ASN A 125 11.31 -0.17 12.08
N GLY A 126 11.81 -1.13 11.28
CA GLY A 126 12.30 -2.44 11.75
C GLY A 126 11.22 -3.48 12.09
N LEU A 127 9.93 -3.11 12.03
CA LEU A 127 8.83 -4.07 12.10
C LEU A 127 8.67 -4.77 10.75
N LYS A 128 8.90 -6.08 10.72
CA LYS A 128 8.71 -6.91 9.53
C LYS A 128 7.22 -6.99 9.14
N LEU A 129 6.87 -6.42 7.99
CA LEU A 129 5.51 -6.42 7.44
C LEU A 129 5.23 -7.63 6.55
N VAL A 130 6.24 -8.05 5.78
CA VAL A 130 6.21 -9.27 4.97
C VAL A 130 7.63 -9.76 4.72
N GLU A 131 7.81 -11.07 4.60
CA GLU A 131 9.08 -11.71 4.30
C GLU A 131 8.92 -12.68 3.13
N LYS A 132 9.97 -12.80 2.30
CA LYS A 132 10.01 -13.70 1.13
C LYS A 132 8.77 -13.53 0.23
N PHE A 133 8.32 -12.30 0.07
CA PHE A 133 7.14 -11.93 -0.69
C PHE A 133 7.38 -12.18 -2.17
N ARG A 134 6.53 -13.00 -2.79
CA ARG A 134 6.55 -13.33 -4.21
C ARG A 134 5.21 -12.95 -4.84
N VAL A 135 5.18 -11.80 -5.50
CA VAL A 135 3.92 -11.19 -6.01
C VAL A 135 3.13 -12.15 -6.91
N PRO A 136 3.72 -12.83 -7.92
CA PRO A 136 2.94 -13.70 -8.81
C PRO A 136 2.35 -14.91 -8.09
N GLY A 137 3.07 -15.49 -7.12
CA GLY A 137 2.56 -16.59 -6.30
C GLY A 137 1.35 -16.17 -5.46
N GLU A 138 1.41 -14.97 -4.87
CA GLU A 138 0.34 -14.37 -4.07
C GLU A 138 -0.91 -13.96 -4.89
N ILE A 139 -0.72 -13.63 -6.16
CA ILE A 139 -1.82 -13.40 -7.11
C ILE A 139 -2.44 -14.73 -7.52
N SER A 140 -1.61 -15.73 -7.87
CA SER A 140 -2.08 -17.07 -8.26
C SER A 140 -2.94 -17.71 -7.17
N GLN A 141 -2.45 -17.73 -5.92
CA GLN A 141 -3.20 -18.26 -4.78
C GLN A 141 -4.55 -17.55 -4.58
N LYS A 142 -4.56 -16.20 -4.69
CA LYS A 142 -5.79 -15.41 -4.60
C LYS A 142 -6.76 -15.76 -5.72
N ASN A 143 -6.28 -15.91 -6.95
CA ASN A 143 -7.13 -16.21 -8.10
C ASN A 143 -7.73 -17.62 -8.02
N THR A 144 -7.00 -18.61 -7.47
CA THR A 144 -7.57 -19.94 -7.18
C THR A 144 -8.78 -19.86 -6.25
N TYR A 145 -8.70 -19.02 -5.20
CA TYR A 145 -9.84 -18.78 -4.31
C TYR A 145 -10.98 -18.05 -5.03
N LEU A 146 -10.69 -16.98 -5.78
CA LEU A 146 -11.72 -16.21 -6.48
C LEU A 146 -12.47 -17.03 -7.53
N GLN A 147 -11.78 -17.94 -8.22
CA GLN A 147 -12.41 -18.91 -9.12
C GLN A 147 -13.43 -19.78 -8.40
N SER A 148 -13.11 -20.25 -7.19
CA SER A 148 -14.05 -21.04 -6.37
C SER A 148 -15.24 -20.23 -5.85
N SER A 149 -15.09 -18.91 -5.71
CA SER A 149 -16.15 -17.99 -5.27
C SER A 149 -16.92 -17.33 -6.42
N GLY A 150 -16.69 -17.73 -7.68
CA GLY A 150 -17.34 -17.14 -8.85
C GLY A 150 -16.99 -15.67 -9.12
N SER A 151 -15.86 -15.20 -8.58
CA SER A 151 -15.39 -13.82 -8.72
C SER A 151 -14.29 -13.68 -9.79
N ASN A 152 -14.14 -12.48 -10.35
CA ASN A 152 -13.14 -12.21 -11.39
C ASN A 152 -11.71 -12.35 -10.86
N SER A 153 -10.81 -12.89 -11.69
CA SER A 153 -9.38 -12.96 -11.39
C SER A 153 -8.76 -11.57 -11.31
N THR A 154 -7.68 -11.44 -10.54
CA THR A 154 -6.93 -10.18 -10.38
C THR A 154 -5.53 -10.31 -10.95
N SER A 155 -5.04 -9.23 -11.57
CA SER A 155 -3.69 -9.09 -12.14
C SER A 155 -2.74 -8.30 -11.22
N SER A 156 -3.21 -7.88 -10.05
CA SER A 156 -2.46 -7.08 -9.09
C SER A 156 -2.69 -7.54 -7.65
N LYS A 157 -1.72 -7.23 -6.80
CA LYS A 157 -1.74 -7.47 -5.36
C LYS A 157 -1.55 -6.15 -4.63
N VAL A 158 -2.44 -5.91 -3.66
CA VAL A 158 -2.35 -4.81 -2.71
C VAL A 158 -2.12 -5.40 -1.33
N LYS A 159 -1.12 -4.89 -0.61
CA LYS A 159 -0.92 -5.17 0.82
C LYS A 159 -1.27 -3.90 1.58
N GLU A 160 -2.06 -4.04 2.64
CA GLU A 160 -2.49 -2.94 3.50
C GLU A 160 -2.14 -3.28 4.96
N TYR A 161 -1.55 -2.32 5.64
CA TYR A 161 -1.10 -2.44 7.03
C TYR A 161 -1.58 -1.23 7.82
N ILE A 162 -1.85 -1.43 9.11
CA ILE A 162 -2.12 -0.36 10.08
C ILE A 162 -0.90 -0.25 10.97
N LEU A 163 -0.27 0.92 10.99
CA LEU A 163 0.94 1.16 11.77
C LEU A 163 0.70 2.29 12.76
N ALA A 164 1.00 2.03 14.03
CA ALA A 164 1.10 3.06 15.06
C ALA A 164 2.50 3.68 15.01
N ILE A 165 2.60 4.91 14.53
CA ILE A 165 3.87 5.61 14.32
C ILE A 165 4.13 6.52 15.53
N ASN A 166 5.05 6.10 16.38
CA ASN A 166 5.39 6.80 17.63
C ASN A 166 6.56 7.79 17.47
N MET A 167 7.31 7.66 16.38
CA MET A 167 8.46 8.51 16.03
C MET A 167 8.02 9.64 15.08
N ASP A 168 8.88 10.62 14.87
CA ASP A 168 8.59 11.71 13.93
C ASP A 168 8.81 11.31 12.46
N ALA A 169 9.29 10.09 12.21
CA ALA A 169 9.48 9.55 10.88
C ALA A 169 9.01 8.09 10.77
N LEU A 170 8.53 7.74 9.57
CA LEU A 170 8.28 6.38 9.13
C LEU A 170 9.29 6.02 8.05
N ILE A 171 10.05 4.96 8.26
CA ILE A 171 10.99 4.38 7.32
C ILE A 171 10.37 3.07 6.83
N ILE A 172 9.97 3.03 5.56
CA ILE A 172 9.56 1.79 4.90
C ILE A 172 10.75 1.27 4.11
N GLU A 173 11.33 0.16 4.56
CA GLU A 173 12.48 -0.47 3.93
C GLU A 173 12.05 -1.70 3.11
N PHE A 174 12.62 -1.80 1.91
CA PHE A 174 12.43 -2.88 0.97
C PHE A 174 13.74 -3.65 0.85
N ILE A 175 13.71 -4.95 1.13
CA ILE A 175 14.91 -5.77 1.30
C ILE A 175 14.85 -6.94 0.32
N PRO A 176 15.66 -6.95 -0.74
CA PRO A 176 15.68 -8.08 -1.68
C PRO A 176 16.23 -9.33 -1.00
N ALA A 177 15.71 -10.50 -1.38
CA ALA A 177 16.33 -11.77 -0.98
C ALA A 177 17.67 -11.95 -1.70
N LYS A 178 18.54 -12.81 -1.16
CA LYS A 178 19.86 -13.09 -1.74
C LYS A 178 19.75 -13.50 -3.22
N GLU A 179 20.50 -12.83 -4.10
CA GLU A 179 20.51 -13.06 -5.56
C GLU A 179 19.13 -12.92 -6.21
N LYS A 180 18.24 -12.14 -5.58
CA LYS A 180 16.92 -11.78 -6.08
C LYS A 180 16.79 -10.27 -6.07
N PHE A 181 15.70 -9.80 -6.67
CA PHE A 181 15.32 -8.40 -6.65
C PHE A 181 13.90 -8.27 -6.11
N GLY A 182 13.52 -7.05 -5.77
CA GLY A 182 12.12 -6.70 -5.55
C GLY A 182 11.70 -5.50 -6.39
N PHE A 183 10.41 -5.22 -6.34
CA PHE A 183 9.84 -4.08 -7.04
C PHE A 183 8.67 -3.49 -6.25
N ILE A 184 8.44 -2.19 -6.43
CA ILE A 184 7.31 -1.46 -5.88
C ILE A 184 6.78 -0.51 -6.94
N MET A 185 5.46 -0.44 -7.11
CA MET A 185 4.85 0.39 -8.14
C MET A 185 4.18 1.63 -7.57
N GLN A 186 3.45 1.48 -6.47
CA GLN A 186 2.96 2.61 -5.72
C GLN A 186 3.02 2.34 -4.22
N SER A 187 3.23 3.42 -3.48
CA SER A 187 2.99 3.45 -2.05
C SER A 187 2.03 4.57 -1.69
N ARG A 188 1.09 4.26 -0.80
CA ARG A 188 0.15 5.23 -0.25
C ARG A 188 0.19 5.16 1.26
N LEU A 189 0.43 6.31 1.88
CA LEU A 189 0.36 6.52 3.32
C LEU A 189 -0.80 7.45 3.60
N PHE A 190 -1.74 7.07 4.47
CA PHE A 190 -2.85 7.95 4.84
C PHE A 190 -3.26 7.71 6.29
N GLN A 191 -3.51 8.80 7.01
CA GLN A 191 -3.87 8.73 8.42
C GLN A 191 -5.19 7.98 8.61
N GLN A 192 -5.26 7.16 9.65
CA GLN A 192 -6.49 6.50 10.06
C GLN A 192 -7.45 7.56 10.60
N SER A 193 -8.58 7.75 9.91
CA SER A 193 -9.66 8.58 10.40
C SER A 193 -10.50 7.82 11.43
N ILE A 194 -11.17 8.53 12.33
CA ILE A 194 -12.18 7.97 13.25
C ILE A 194 -13.24 7.18 12.47
N SER A 195 -13.65 7.65 11.28
CA SER A 195 -14.56 6.91 10.41
C SER A 195 -14.01 5.57 9.91
N SER A 196 -12.70 5.44 9.71
CA SER A 196 -12.08 4.17 9.33
C SER A 196 -12.01 3.17 10.49
N LEU A 197 -11.81 3.66 11.73
CA LEU A 197 -11.88 2.84 12.93
C LEU A 197 -13.29 2.30 13.15
N GLN A 198 -14.32 3.10 12.86
CA GLN A 198 -15.71 2.67 12.92
C GLN A 198 -16.02 1.56 11.91
N VAL A 199 -15.60 1.70 10.65
CA VAL A 199 -15.77 0.64 9.64
C VAL A 199 -15.06 -0.65 10.04
N GLN A 200 -13.85 -0.55 10.62
CA GLN A 200 -13.15 -1.73 11.13
C GLN A 200 -13.88 -2.34 12.31
N LEU A 201 -14.29 -1.55 13.31
CA LEU A 201 -15.01 -2.03 14.48
C LEU A 201 -16.33 -2.73 14.09
N VAL A 202 -17.06 -2.17 13.13
CA VAL A 202 -18.29 -2.78 12.58
C VAL A 202 -17.97 -4.13 11.92
N LYS A 203 -16.95 -4.21 11.05
CA LYS A 203 -16.53 -5.47 10.46
C LYS A 203 -16.07 -6.51 11.50
N TRP A 204 -15.39 -6.07 12.56
CA TRP A 204 -14.97 -6.95 13.66
C TRP A 204 -16.15 -7.49 14.45
N LEU A 205 -17.17 -6.67 14.72
CA LEU A 205 -18.39 -7.09 15.39
C LEU A 205 -19.22 -8.05 14.52
N GLU A 206 -19.31 -7.82 13.21
CA GLU A 206 -19.97 -8.73 12.26
C GLU A 206 -19.30 -10.10 12.19
N VAL A 207 -17.97 -10.15 12.29
CA VAL A 207 -17.20 -11.41 12.29
C VAL A 207 -17.27 -12.13 13.64
N GLY A 208 -17.39 -11.38 14.75
CA GLY A 208 -17.52 -11.95 16.10
C GLY A 208 -18.94 -12.42 16.47
N GLU A 209 -19.94 -12.12 15.64
CA GLU A 209 -21.33 -12.61 15.80
C GLU A 209 -21.63 -13.86 14.93
N MET A 210 -20.64 -14.42 14.20
CA MET A 210 -20.71 -15.73 13.51
C MET A 210 -19.96 -16.83 14.27
#